data_AF-S4I3P9-F1
#
_entry.id   AF-S4I3P9-F1
#
_cell.length_a   1.000
_cell.length_b   1.000
_cell.length_c   1.000
_cell.angle_alpha   90.00
_cell.angle_beta   90.00
_cell.angle_gamma   90.00
#
_symmetry.space_group_name_H-M   'P 1'
#
loop_
_entity.id
_entity.type
_entity.pdbx_description
1 polymer ?
#
loop_
_entity_poly.entity_id
_entity_poly.type
_entity_poly.pdbx_seq_one_letter_code
_entity_poly.pdbx_strand_id
1 'polypeptide(L)'
;MEWNDTPLLDPRAMQATSVSAQDETVSSAEPQALKITAASSNPQMFMLPWELPLSQWPTNLFVNLPRGISRHVVRFVHVGDEVYAMKEITRQVAEREYELLRRLRKLELPTVTPIAVVAGRKDKNGEPLEAMLVTRHLKFSLPYRALFARTLRPDTAERLIDALAVLMVRLHLSGFYWGDVSLSNVLFLRDADAFTAFLVDAETGDLHGSLTEGQREYDIDLARTNIIGELMDLSSGQLLPGEVDEISIGDRLVDRYHSLWSTLTDVDKFSPDEMWRIERRVNRLNELGFYVDELEMKTSVDGRRVLVRPRVVDAGYASRKLLRLTGLDVQENQARRLLNDLDAYRTSTWRQGEELEIVATDWMREVFEPTVRMIPAEFRSQIQPAQFFHEVLDHRWFMAERVGHDVSMQDAVTSYIKNVLPQYKMDKRVLAAINADADSGVVDDEYTYSTSSPMTRDIDEDDQDASVWAS
;
A
#
# COMPACT_ATOMS: atom_id res chain seq x y z
N MET A 1 14.84 -2.32 -40.69
CA MET A 1 14.29 -1.02 -40.24
C MET A 1 14.38 -1.07 -38.73
N GLU A 2 15.21 -0.22 -38.14
CA GLU A 2 15.32 -0.10 -36.69
C GLU A 2 13.97 0.33 -36.13
N TRP A 3 13.48 -0.46 -35.18
CA TRP A 3 12.18 -0.26 -34.54
C TRP A 3 12.42 0.71 -33.40
N ASN A 4 11.84 1.90 -33.47
CA ASN A 4 11.96 2.88 -32.40
C ASN A 4 11.12 2.38 -31.22
N ASP A 5 11.80 1.81 -30.23
CA ASP A 5 11.24 1.02 -29.13
C ASP A 5 10.95 1.91 -27.92
N THR A 6 10.15 2.96 -28.12
CA THR A 6 9.72 3.82 -27.02
C THR A 6 8.43 3.25 -26.41
N PRO A 7 8.42 2.77 -25.15
CA PRO A 7 7.18 2.45 -24.48
C PRO A 7 6.33 3.73 -24.44
N LEU A 8 5.11 3.66 -25.00
CA LEU A 8 4.14 4.73 -24.85
C LEU A 8 3.74 4.77 -23.39
N LEU A 9 4.35 5.70 -22.65
CA LEU A 9 4.04 6.02 -21.26
C LEU A 9 2.53 6.22 -21.08
N ASP A 10 2.01 5.80 -19.93
CA ASP A 10 0.65 6.16 -19.50
C ASP A 10 0.46 7.68 -19.68
N PRO A 11 -0.59 8.15 -20.36
CA PRO A 11 -0.91 9.58 -20.47
C PRO A 11 -0.89 10.32 -19.12
N ARG A 12 -1.21 9.63 -18.02
CA ARG A 12 -1.14 10.16 -16.65
C ARG A 12 0.30 10.28 -16.15
N ALA A 13 1.18 9.33 -16.47
CA ALA A 13 2.61 9.42 -16.20
C ALA A 13 3.27 10.56 -16.98
N MET A 14 2.87 10.78 -18.24
CA MET A 14 3.31 11.94 -19.02
C MET A 14 2.82 13.26 -18.41
N GLN A 15 1.58 13.33 -17.95
CA GLN A 15 1.08 14.53 -17.25
C GLN A 15 1.79 14.76 -15.91
N ALA A 16 2.06 13.71 -15.13
CA ALA A 16 2.76 13.82 -13.85
C ALA A 16 4.23 14.25 -13.99
N THR A 17 4.92 13.77 -15.04
CA THR A 17 6.31 14.13 -15.35
C THR A 17 6.43 15.48 -16.05
N SER A 18 5.44 15.90 -16.84
CA SER A 18 5.39 17.22 -17.50
C SER A 18 5.17 18.40 -16.55
N VAL A 19 4.85 18.14 -15.28
CA VAL A 19 4.65 19.18 -14.24
C VAL A 19 5.98 19.55 -13.55
N SER A 20 7.11 18.97 -13.96
CA SER A 20 8.41 19.43 -13.49
C SER A 20 8.86 20.72 -14.20
N ALA A 21 9.23 21.72 -13.39
CA ALA A 21 9.86 23.00 -13.74
C ALA A 21 8.96 24.17 -14.15
N GLN A 22 7.99 24.52 -13.31
CA GLN A 22 7.94 25.93 -12.88
C GLN A 22 8.44 25.96 -11.44
N ASP A 23 9.63 26.55 -11.24
CA ASP A 23 10.22 26.83 -9.93
C ASP A 23 9.22 27.61 -9.07
N GLU A 24 8.42 26.92 -8.25
CA GLU A 24 8.07 27.48 -6.96
C GLU A 24 9.37 27.47 -6.16
N THR A 25 10.06 28.61 -6.17
CA THR A 25 11.22 28.85 -5.31
C THR A 25 10.83 28.50 -3.88
N VAL A 26 11.23 27.31 -3.41
CA VAL A 26 11.12 26.92 -2.02
C VAL A 26 11.99 27.91 -1.26
N SER A 27 11.37 28.87 -0.60
CA SER A 27 12.09 29.83 0.22
C SER A 27 12.85 29.04 1.30
N SER A 28 14.17 29.11 1.23
CA SER A 28 15.10 28.48 2.18
C SER A 28 15.03 29.12 3.57
N ALA A 29 14.36 30.27 3.71
CA ALA A 29 14.12 30.90 5.00
C ALA A 29 13.07 30.10 5.78
N GLU A 30 13.34 29.80 7.06
CA GLU A 30 12.33 29.27 7.96
C GLU A 30 11.12 30.21 8.03
N PRO A 31 9.88 29.67 7.92
CA PRO A 31 8.71 30.50 8.07
C PRO A 31 8.70 31.09 9.49
N GLN A 32 8.56 32.42 9.58
CA GLN A 32 8.58 33.13 10.86
C GLN A 32 7.38 32.79 11.77
N ALA A 33 6.33 32.18 11.21
CA ALA A 33 5.11 31.76 11.88
C ALA A 33 4.68 30.36 11.43
N LEU A 34 3.85 29.70 12.24
CA LEU A 34 3.27 28.39 11.94
C LEU A 34 2.59 28.41 10.55
N LYS A 35 3.09 27.57 9.65
CA LYS A 35 2.55 27.41 8.30
C LYS A 35 2.04 25.98 8.14
N ILE A 36 0.74 25.85 7.88
CA ILE A 36 0.10 24.58 7.54
C ILE A 36 -0.21 24.60 6.04
N THR A 37 0.55 23.84 5.26
CA THR A 37 0.28 23.62 3.84
C THR A 37 -0.57 22.35 3.72
N ALA A 38 -1.86 22.47 3.40
CA ALA A 38 -2.78 21.33 3.40
C ALA A 38 -3.61 21.24 2.11
N ALA A 39 -3.92 20.00 1.69
CA ALA A 39 -4.85 19.76 0.58
C ALA A 39 -6.33 19.85 1.00
N SER A 40 -6.61 19.63 2.29
CA SER A 40 -7.92 19.80 2.93
C SER A 40 -7.71 20.22 4.38
N SER A 41 -8.31 21.32 4.83
CA SER A 41 -8.16 21.81 6.21
C SER A 41 -9.36 21.41 7.07
N ASN A 42 -9.16 20.43 7.97
CA ASN A 42 -10.05 20.29 9.12
C ASN A 42 -9.69 21.41 10.12
N PRO A 43 -10.61 22.31 10.50
CA PRO A 43 -10.33 23.41 11.43
C PRO A 43 -9.74 22.95 12.78
N GLN A 44 -10.04 21.72 13.20
CA GLN A 44 -9.49 21.16 14.45
C GLN A 44 -7.98 20.95 14.40
N MET A 45 -7.36 20.89 13.21
CA MET A 45 -5.90 20.89 13.10
C MET A 45 -5.27 22.12 13.74
N PHE A 46 -5.92 23.29 13.68
CA PHE A 46 -5.37 24.52 14.26
C PHE A 46 -5.42 24.54 15.80
N MET A 47 -6.14 23.58 16.41
CA MET A 47 -6.29 23.48 17.87
C MET A 47 -5.29 22.50 18.51
N LEU A 48 -4.44 21.86 17.71
CA LEU A 48 -3.43 20.92 18.20
C LEU A 48 -2.25 21.66 18.84
N PRO A 49 -1.55 21.03 19.81
CA PRO A 49 -0.46 21.66 20.56
C PRO A 49 0.84 21.69 19.75
N TRP A 50 0.85 22.49 18.68
CA TRP A 50 1.98 22.63 17.76
C TRP A 50 3.27 23.13 18.42
N GLU A 51 3.14 23.75 19.60
CA GLU A 51 4.23 24.24 20.44
C GLU A 51 4.93 23.16 21.28
N LEU A 52 4.50 21.91 21.21
CA LEU A 52 5.13 20.78 21.90
C LEU A 52 5.75 19.82 20.87
N PRO A 53 6.90 19.18 21.19
CA PRO A 53 7.40 18.02 20.45
C PRO A 53 6.33 16.91 20.40
N LEU A 54 6.24 16.17 19.30
CA LEU A 54 5.15 15.20 19.09
C LEU A 54 5.14 14.10 20.15
N SER A 55 6.32 13.73 20.65
CA SER A 55 6.47 12.74 21.74
C SER A 55 5.84 13.20 23.07
N GLN A 56 5.70 14.52 23.28
CA GLN A 56 5.20 15.13 24.51
C GLN A 56 3.73 15.57 24.43
N TRP A 57 3.04 15.27 23.32
CA TRP A 57 1.63 15.64 23.19
C TRP A 57 0.75 14.89 24.21
N PRO A 58 -0.37 15.51 24.64
CA PRO A 58 -1.30 14.87 25.58
C PRO A 58 -1.81 13.52 25.07
N THR A 59 -1.74 12.50 25.93
CA THR A 59 -2.09 11.11 25.56
C THR A 59 -3.55 10.92 25.15
N ASN A 60 -4.45 11.81 25.56
CA ASN A 60 -5.86 11.82 25.17
C ASN A 60 -6.09 12.22 23.70
N LEU A 61 -5.08 12.79 23.03
CA LEU A 61 -5.13 13.06 21.59
C LEU A 61 -4.72 11.85 20.75
N PHE A 62 -3.97 10.91 21.35
CA PHE A 62 -3.43 9.76 20.65
C PHE A 62 -4.44 8.63 20.50
N VAL A 63 -4.38 7.99 19.34
CA VAL A 63 -5.10 6.76 19.05
C VAL A 63 -4.16 5.58 19.28
N ASN A 64 -4.59 4.63 20.10
CA ASN A 64 -3.80 3.43 20.38
C ASN A 64 -3.96 2.41 19.24
N LEU A 65 -3.26 2.66 18.13
CA LEU A 65 -3.15 1.77 16.97
C LEU A 65 -1.75 1.15 16.93
N PRO A 66 -1.59 -0.04 16.33
CA PRO A 66 -0.27 -0.63 16.15
C PRO A 66 0.57 0.22 15.20
N ARG A 67 1.79 0.54 15.60
CA ARG A 67 2.75 1.31 14.80
C ARG A 67 3.82 0.39 14.23
N GLY A 68 4.31 0.73 13.03
CA GLY A 68 5.54 0.18 12.50
C GLY A 68 6.76 0.78 13.20
N ILE A 69 7.92 0.14 13.06
CA ILE A 69 9.18 0.76 13.45
C ILE A 69 9.46 1.92 12.50
N SER A 70 9.88 3.04 13.06
CA SER A 70 10.34 4.19 12.30
C SER A 70 11.53 4.81 13.01
N ARG A 71 12.46 5.36 12.24
CA ARG A 71 13.55 6.19 12.76
C ARG A 71 13.05 7.50 13.37
N HIS A 72 11.85 7.94 12.96
CA HIS A 72 11.25 9.22 13.32
C HIS A 72 10.11 9.04 14.32
N VAL A 73 9.77 10.10 15.05
CA VAL A 73 8.62 10.06 15.96
C VAL A 73 7.32 10.04 15.16
N VAL A 74 6.59 8.92 15.24
CA VAL A 74 5.27 8.76 14.60
C VAL A 74 4.17 8.57 15.65
N ARG A 75 3.07 9.33 15.53
CA ARG A 75 1.87 9.23 16.38
C ARG A 75 0.60 9.28 15.56
N PHE A 76 -0.41 8.52 15.96
CA PHE A 76 -1.76 8.61 15.41
C PHE A 76 -2.61 9.54 16.27
N VAL A 77 -3.24 10.54 15.64
CA VAL A 77 -3.98 11.60 16.34
C VAL A 77 -5.41 11.70 15.82
N HIS A 78 -6.38 11.83 16.74
CA HIS A 78 -7.76 12.14 16.38
C HIS A 78 -7.89 13.61 15.98
N VAL A 79 -8.42 13.85 14.78
CA VAL A 79 -8.73 15.19 14.28
C VAL A 79 -10.16 15.18 13.75
N GLY A 80 -11.10 15.43 14.67
CA GLY A 80 -12.53 15.27 14.42
C GLY A 80 -12.92 13.81 14.31
N ASP A 81 -13.64 13.46 13.25
CA ASP A 81 -14.06 12.09 12.96
C ASP A 81 -12.99 11.26 12.23
N GLU A 82 -11.84 11.88 11.91
CA GLU A 82 -10.75 11.24 11.20
C GLU A 82 -9.53 11.01 12.10
N VAL A 83 -8.68 10.08 11.67
CA VAL A 83 -7.40 9.76 12.31
C VAL A 83 -6.29 10.10 11.33
N TYR A 84 -5.29 10.86 11.79
CA TYR A 84 -4.10 11.19 11.01
C TYR A 84 -2.87 10.54 11.62
N ALA A 85 -1.93 10.13 10.78
CA ALA A 85 -0.58 9.79 11.19
C ALA A 85 0.28 11.05 11.07
N MET A 86 0.96 11.37 12.15
CA MET A 86 1.84 12.53 12.27
C MET A 86 3.27 12.02 12.42
N LYS A 87 4.15 12.43 11.51
CA LYS A 87 5.57 12.09 11.46
C LYS A 87 6.36 13.39 11.68
N GLU A 88 7.09 13.48 12.79
CA GLU A 88 7.93 14.64 13.13
C GLU A 88 9.31 14.46 12.51
N ILE A 89 9.69 15.35 11.59
CA ILE A 89 10.88 15.25 10.72
C ILE A 89 11.34 16.63 10.26
N THR A 90 12.56 16.70 9.71
CA THR A 90 13.09 17.94 9.15
C THR A 90 12.19 18.50 8.05
N ARG A 91 12.13 19.84 7.98
CA ARG A 91 11.26 20.56 7.03
C ARG A 91 11.51 20.14 5.58
N GLN A 92 12.77 20.05 5.17
CA GLN A 92 13.15 19.72 3.80
C GLN A 92 12.65 18.33 3.41
N VAL A 93 12.80 17.37 4.32
CA VAL A 93 12.31 16.00 4.14
C VAL A 93 10.78 15.99 4.10
N ALA A 94 10.11 16.68 5.02
CA ALA A 94 8.64 16.72 5.08
C ALA A 94 8.02 17.29 3.80
N GLU A 95 8.57 18.41 3.30
CA GLU A 95 8.11 19.06 2.07
C GLU A 95 8.35 18.16 0.84
N ARG A 96 9.52 17.52 0.74
CA ARG A 96 9.86 16.58 -0.33
C ARG A 96 8.93 15.35 -0.32
N GLU A 97 8.81 14.69 0.82
CA GLU A 97 7.99 13.49 0.98
C GLU A 97 6.50 13.79 0.71
N TYR A 98 5.99 14.93 1.19
CA TYR A 98 4.63 15.37 0.91
C TYR A 98 4.34 15.52 -0.59
N GLU A 99 5.21 16.20 -1.32
CA GLU A 99 5.03 16.42 -2.76
C GLU A 99 5.18 15.11 -3.55
N LEU A 100 6.12 14.26 -3.16
CA LEU A 100 6.30 12.94 -3.76
C LEU A 100 5.06 12.07 -3.57
N LEU A 101 4.54 11.96 -2.34
CA LEU A 101 3.29 11.25 -2.06
C LEU A 101 2.11 11.81 -2.86
N ARG A 102 2.02 13.13 -3.05
CA ARG A 102 0.97 13.74 -3.89
C ARG A 102 1.07 13.32 -5.33
N ARG A 103 2.29 13.26 -5.90
CA ARG A 103 2.54 12.79 -7.27
C ARG A 103 2.17 11.31 -7.42
N LEU A 104 2.59 10.46 -6.48
CA LEU A 104 2.24 9.04 -6.49
C LEU A 104 0.72 8.83 -6.40
N ARG A 105 0.01 9.63 -5.59
CA ARG A 105 -1.45 9.60 -5.52
C ARG A 105 -2.13 10.02 -6.82
N LYS A 106 -1.58 11.00 -7.57
CA LYS A 106 -2.08 11.37 -8.91
C LYS A 106 -1.90 10.25 -9.93
N LEU A 107 -0.87 9.41 -9.75
CA LEU A 107 -0.64 8.20 -10.53
C LEU A 107 -1.49 7.01 -10.06
N GLU A 108 -2.42 7.21 -9.12
CA GLU A 108 -3.27 6.16 -8.54
C GLU A 108 -2.47 5.00 -7.93
N LEU A 109 -1.25 5.29 -7.45
CA LEU A 109 -0.41 4.31 -6.77
C LEU A 109 -0.91 4.08 -5.32
N PRO A 110 -0.77 2.84 -4.81
CA PRO A 110 -1.22 2.47 -3.47
C PRO A 110 -0.27 3.05 -2.42
N THR A 111 -0.47 4.33 -2.11
CA THR A 111 0.28 5.05 -1.08
C THR A 111 -0.67 5.68 -0.06
N VAL A 112 -0.16 5.97 1.13
CA VAL A 112 -0.86 6.78 2.13
C VAL A 112 -1.21 8.16 1.56
N THR A 113 -2.33 8.73 2.00
CA THR A 113 -2.78 10.03 1.49
C THR A 113 -2.12 11.16 2.27
N PRO A 114 -1.28 12.01 1.63
CA PRO A 114 -0.71 13.17 2.31
C PRO A 114 -1.79 14.23 2.52
N ILE A 115 -1.88 14.75 3.74
CA ILE A 115 -2.87 15.76 4.15
C ILE A 115 -2.21 17.12 4.23
N ALA A 116 -1.11 17.22 4.99
CA ALA A 116 -0.44 18.49 5.22
C ALA A 116 1.05 18.36 5.54
N VAL A 117 1.76 19.48 5.40
CA VAL A 117 3.04 19.75 6.05
C VAL A 117 2.85 20.92 7.00
N VAL A 118 3.32 20.76 8.24
CA VAL A 118 3.31 21.80 9.27
C VAL A 118 4.74 22.21 9.56
N ALA A 119 5.09 23.45 9.23
CA ALA A 119 6.43 24.01 9.40
C ALA A 119 6.39 25.31 10.23
N GLY A 120 7.55 25.74 10.73
CA GLY A 120 7.66 26.96 11.57
C GLY A 120 7.07 26.77 12.96
N ARG A 121 7.07 25.52 13.47
CA ARG A 121 6.69 25.23 14.84
C ARG A 121 7.75 25.80 15.78
N LYS A 122 7.31 26.33 16.91
CA LYS A 122 8.17 26.88 17.95
C LYS A 122 7.65 26.48 19.31
N ASP A 123 8.55 26.19 20.23
CA ASP A 123 8.20 25.92 21.61
C ASP A 123 7.77 27.20 22.35
N LYS A 124 7.44 27.07 23.64
CA LYS A 124 7.03 28.22 24.47
C LYS A 124 8.14 29.25 24.70
N ASN A 125 9.40 28.87 24.50
CA ASN A 125 10.57 29.75 24.63
C ASN A 125 10.90 30.44 23.30
N GLY A 126 10.24 30.03 22.20
CA GLY A 126 10.48 30.53 20.85
C GLY A 126 11.54 29.73 20.08
N GLU A 127 12.02 28.62 20.64
CA GLU A 127 12.99 27.74 20.00
C GLU A 127 12.31 26.96 18.85
N PRO A 128 12.97 26.81 17.69
CA PRO A 128 12.43 26.04 16.57
C PRO A 128 12.17 24.58 16.94
N LEU A 129 11.06 24.04 16.44
CA LEU A 129 10.76 22.61 16.47
C LEU A 129 10.73 22.07 15.04
N GLU A 130 11.00 20.77 14.92
CA GLU A 130 10.94 20.06 13.63
C GLU A 130 9.58 20.22 12.95
N ALA A 131 9.59 20.08 11.63
CA ALA A 131 8.35 20.07 10.86
C ALA A 131 7.56 18.78 11.10
N MET A 132 6.34 18.75 10.60
CA MET A 132 5.48 17.58 10.69
C MET A 132 4.85 17.26 9.35
N LEU A 133 5.06 16.03 8.88
CA LEU A 133 4.29 15.45 7.79
C LEU A 133 3.03 14.82 8.37
N VAL A 134 1.88 15.18 7.83
CA VAL A 134 0.57 14.67 8.22
C VAL A 134 -0.01 13.86 7.08
N THR A 135 -0.26 12.57 7.31
CA THR A 135 -0.94 11.67 6.36
C THR A 135 -2.25 11.15 6.96
N ARG A 136 -3.20 10.78 6.11
CA ARG A 136 -4.44 10.15 6.56
C ARG A 136 -4.13 8.72 6.98
N HIS A 137 -4.60 8.33 8.16
CA HIS A 137 -4.53 6.94 8.58
C HIS A 137 -5.33 6.06 7.62
N LEU A 138 -4.67 5.01 7.13
CA LEU A 138 -5.28 4.03 6.25
C LEU A 138 -6.11 3.04 7.08
N LYS A 139 -7.43 3.23 7.09
CA LYS A 139 -8.36 2.41 7.89
C LYS A 139 -8.22 0.92 7.55
N PHE A 140 -8.33 0.07 8.57
CA PHE A 140 -8.17 -1.40 8.49
C PHE A 140 -6.79 -1.93 8.09
N SER A 141 -5.83 -1.04 7.85
CA SER A 141 -4.45 -1.45 7.58
C SER A 141 -3.71 -1.86 8.84
N LEU A 142 -2.72 -2.72 8.69
CA LEU A 142 -1.86 -3.17 9.77
C LEU A 142 -0.40 -3.19 9.32
N PRO A 143 0.55 -2.81 10.19
CA PRO A 143 1.97 -3.08 9.96
C PRO A 143 2.24 -4.58 10.05
N TYR A 144 3.30 -5.06 9.40
CA TYR A 144 3.58 -6.49 9.32
C TYR A 144 3.69 -7.17 10.70
N ARG A 145 4.40 -6.56 11.66
CA ARG A 145 4.52 -7.10 13.04
C ARG A 145 3.16 -7.38 13.69
N ALA A 146 2.17 -6.51 13.46
CA ALA A 146 0.82 -6.68 13.99
C ALA A 146 0.04 -7.81 13.31
N LEU A 147 0.38 -8.15 12.06
CA LEU A 147 -0.17 -9.31 11.38
C LEU A 147 0.43 -10.58 11.99
N PHE A 148 1.76 -10.63 12.17
CA PHE A 148 2.45 -11.79 12.75
C PHE A 148 2.12 -12.06 14.21
N ALA A 149 1.80 -11.02 14.99
CA ALA A 149 1.40 -11.18 16.38
C ALA A 149 -0.01 -11.79 16.58
N ARG A 150 -0.79 -11.96 15.51
CA ARG A 150 -2.10 -12.64 15.55
C ARG A 150 -1.94 -14.13 15.24
N THR A 151 -2.93 -14.95 15.58
CA THR A 151 -2.93 -16.37 15.17
C THR A 151 -2.92 -16.44 13.64
N LEU A 152 -1.74 -16.71 13.09
CA LEU A 152 -1.50 -16.68 11.66
C LEU A 152 -1.87 -18.00 11.01
N ARG A 153 -2.31 -17.89 9.76
CA ARG A 153 -2.25 -19.02 8.84
C ARG A 153 -0.78 -19.25 8.46
N PRO A 154 -0.34 -20.51 8.26
CA PRO A 154 1.05 -20.82 7.89
C PRO A 154 1.56 -20.04 6.67
N ASP A 155 0.67 -19.71 5.72
CA ASP A 155 0.96 -19.03 4.45
C ASP A 155 0.99 -17.49 4.54
N THR A 156 0.87 -16.91 5.73
CA THR A 156 0.72 -15.44 5.84
C THR A 156 1.96 -14.69 5.35
N ALA A 157 3.16 -15.18 5.66
CA ALA A 157 4.40 -14.56 5.19
C ALA A 157 4.46 -14.51 3.66
N GLU A 158 4.18 -15.64 3.00
CA GLU A 158 4.15 -15.74 1.53
C GLU A 158 3.17 -14.73 0.93
N ARG A 159 1.97 -14.61 1.49
CA ARG A 159 0.92 -13.69 0.99
C ARG A 159 1.30 -12.21 1.16
N LEU A 160 2.02 -11.86 2.23
CA LEU A 160 2.51 -10.50 2.43
C LEU A 160 3.61 -10.16 1.41
N ILE A 161 4.52 -11.12 1.15
CA ILE A 161 5.57 -10.95 0.14
C ILE A 161 4.99 -10.85 -1.26
N ASP A 162 3.98 -11.67 -1.59
CA ASP A 162 3.30 -11.57 -2.88
C ASP A 162 2.64 -10.19 -3.07
N ALA A 163 2.03 -9.63 -2.02
CA ALA A 163 1.47 -8.29 -2.04
C ALA A 163 2.54 -7.19 -2.20
N LEU A 164 3.69 -7.34 -1.55
CA LEU A 164 4.83 -6.43 -1.68
C LEU A 164 5.42 -6.46 -3.09
N ALA A 165 5.59 -7.65 -3.69
CA ALA A 165 6.08 -7.78 -5.06
C ALA A 165 5.16 -7.05 -6.05
N VAL A 166 3.83 -7.16 -5.88
CA VAL A 166 2.86 -6.42 -6.70
C VAL A 166 2.99 -4.90 -6.51
N LEU A 167 3.17 -4.44 -5.27
CA LEU A 167 3.41 -3.02 -4.97
C LEU A 167 4.67 -2.52 -5.69
N MET A 168 5.81 -3.21 -5.53
CA MET A 168 7.09 -2.84 -6.15
C MET A 168 6.97 -2.76 -7.67
N VAL A 169 6.37 -3.76 -8.31
CA VAL A 169 6.17 -3.75 -9.78
C VAL A 169 5.34 -2.55 -10.21
N ARG A 170 4.27 -2.20 -9.49
CA ARG A 170 3.43 -1.02 -9.81
C ARG A 170 4.21 0.29 -9.67
N LEU A 171 5.01 0.42 -8.62
CA LEU A 171 5.87 1.58 -8.39
C LEU A 171 6.89 1.71 -9.52
N HIS A 172 7.61 0.62 -9.84
CA HIS A 172 8.67 0.62 -10.84
C HIS A 172 8.14 0.85 -12.26
N LEU A 173 6.97 0.29 -12.62
CA LEU A 173 6.30 0.57 -13.90
C LEU A 173 5.92 2.05 -14.05
N SER A 174 5.69 2.74 -12.95
CA SER A 174 5.38 4.16 -12.92
C SER A 174 6.61 5.07 -12.84
N GLY A 175 7.82 4.48 -12.90
CA GLY A 175 9.08 5.23 -12.85
C GLY A 175 9.53 5.59 -11.42
N PHE A 176 8.92 5.02 -10.38
CA PHE A 176 9.27 5.33 -8.99
C PHE A 176 10.32 4.37 -8.45
N TYR A 177 11.50 4.90 -8.14
CA TYR A 177 12.56 4.22 -7.40
C TYR A 177 12.31 4.43 -5.89
N TRP A 178 12.41 3.38 -5.09
CA TRP A 178 12.04 3.43 -3.67
C TRP A 178 13.24 3.72 -2.76
N GLY A 179 14.34 3.00 -2.92
CA GLY A 179 15.59 3.23 -2.19
C GLY A 179 15.58 2.84 -0.71
N ASP A 180 14.47 2.34 -0.16
CA ASP A 180 14.36 1.77 1.19
C ASP A 180 13.20 0.78 1.30
N VAL A 181 13.25 -0.27 0.49
CA VAL A 181 12.19 -1.28 0.45
C VAL A 181 12.29 -2.17 1.69
N SER A 182 11.25 -2.16 2.53
CA SER A 182 11.15 -2.97 3.75
C SER A 182 9.69 -3.26 4.10
N LEU A 183 9.42 -4.27 4.93
CA LEU A 183 8.07 -4.50 5.49
C LEU A 183 7.68 -3.39 6.47
N SER A 184 8.64 -2.75 7.13
CA SER A 184 8.40 -1.63 8.05
C SER A 184 7.85 -0.39 7.33
N ASN A 185 8.22 -0.17 6.06
CA ASN A 185 7.76 0.95 5.24
C ASN A 185 6.43 0.68 4.50
N VAL A 186 5.74 -0.41 4.87
CA VAL A 186 4.53 -0.89 4.21
C VAL A 186 3.40 -1.16 5.20
N LEU A 187 2.20 -0.75 4.82
CA LEU A 187 0.97 -1.16 5.49
C LEU A 187 0.21 -2.16 4.63
N PHE A 188 -0.37 -3.16 5.26
CA PHE A 188 -1.12 -4.21 4.58
C PHE A 188 -2.60 -4.14 4.92
N LEU A 189 -3.45 -4.26 3.90
CA LEU A 189 -4.88 -4.47 4.04
C LEU A 189 -5.21 -5.91 3.65
N ARG A 190 -6.13 -6.51 4.39
CA ARG A 190 -6.75 -7.76 3.94
C ARG A 190 -7.54 -7.47 2.67
N ASP A 191 -7.31 -8.30 1.65
CA ASP A 191 -7.98 -8.21 0.37
C ASP A 191 -8.48 -9.61 0.01
N ALA A 192 -9.62 -9.98 0.59
CA ALA A 192 -10.17 -11.33 0.54
C ALA A 192 -9.19 -12.37 1.10
N ASP A 193 -8.78 -13.32 0.27
CA ASP A 193 -7.79 -14.36 0.53
C ASP A 193 -6.35 -13.92 0.24
N ALA A 194 -6.12 -12.64 -0.06
CA ALA A 194 -4.81 -12.03 -0.28
C ALA A 194 -4.59 -10.82 0.64
N PHE A 195 -3.52 -10.07 0.37
CA PHE A 195 -3.27 -8.75 0.95
C PHE A 195 -3.02 -7.73 -0.16
N THR A 196 -3.33 -6.47 0.14
CA THR A 196 -2.85 -5.33 -0.65
C THR A 196 -1.84 -4.56 0.19
N ALA A 197 -0.66 -4.31 -0.39
CA ALA A 197 0.39 -3.52 0.22
C ALA A 197 0.29 -2.05 -0.18
N PHE A 198 0.57 -1.15 0.76
CA PHE A 198 0.58 0.30 0.57
C PHE A 198 1.90 0.89 1.04
N LEU A 199 2.50 1.74 0.20
CA LEU A 199 3.68 2.54 0.54
C LEU A 199 3.32 3.60 1.59
N VAL A 200 4.10 3.64 2.66
CA VAL A 200 3.91 4.58 3.78
C VAL A 200 5.00 5.64 3.79
N ASP A 201 6.24 5.19 3.61
CA ASP A 201 7.43 6.04 3.65
C ASP A 201 8.04 6.15 2.26
N ALA A 202 8.05 7.37 1.72
CA ALA A 202 8.64 7.68 0.42
C ALA A 202 9.90 8.56 0.56
N GLU A 203 10.43 8.70 1.77
CA GLU A 203 11.51 9.64 2.11
C GLU A 203 12.76 9.49 1.24
N THR A 204 13.15 8.25 0.93
CA THR A 204 14.33 7.90 0.11
C THR A 204 14.03 7.78 -1.38
N GLY A 205 12.76 7.79 -1.77
CA GLY A 205 12.34 7.50 -3.13
C GLY A 205 12.53 8.67 -4.09
N ASP A 206 12.51 8.37 -5.39
CA ASP A 206 12.54 9.37 -6.46
C ASP A 206 11.70 8.94 -7.66
N LEU A 207 11.13 9.91 -8.37
CA LEU A 207 10.24 9.67 -9.51
C LEU A 207 10.92 10.09 -10.81
N HIS A 208 11.17 9.11 -11.68
CA HIS A 208 11.77 9.27 -12.99
C HIS A 208 10.74 9.05 -14.12
N GLY A 209 11.11 9.38 -15.36
CA GLY A 209 10.28 9.05 -16.53
C GLY A 209 10.15 7.55 -16.74
N SER A 210 11.24 6.80 -16.50
CA SER A 210 11.28 5.35 -16.50
C SER A 210 12.48 4.91 -15.68
N LEU A 211 12.37 3.80 -14.95
CA LEU A 211 13.52 3.23 -14.23
C LEU A 211 14.43 2.44 -15.16
N THR A 212 15.73 2.54 -14.92
CA THR A 212 16.71 1.60 -15.50
C THR A 212 16.57 0.22 -14.85
N GLU A 213 17.15 -0.80 -15.49
CA GLU A 213 17.23 -2.14 -14.87
C GLU A 213 18.01 -2.11 -13.57
N GLY A 214 19.19 -1.48 -13.54
CA GLY A 214 20.00 -1.37 -12.33
C GLY A 214 19.30 -0.71 -11.14
N GLN A 215 18.47 0.32 -11.38
CA GLN A 215 17.66 0.93 -10.31
C GLN A 215 16.65 -0.06 -9.72
N ARG A 216 16.01 -0.88 -10.57
CA ARG A 216 15.04 -1.88 -10.11
C ARG A 216 15.72 -3.03 -9.38
N GLU A 217 16.82 -3.54 -9.93
CA GLU A 217 17.59 -4.62 -9.31
C GLU A 217 18.12 -4.21 -7.93
N TYR A 218 18.57 -2.97 -7.78
CA TYR A 218 18.97 -2.45 -6.48
C TYR A 218 17.83 -2.47 -5.44
N ASP A 219 16.63 -2.01 -5.82
CA ASP A 219 15.45 -2.06 -4.93
C ASP A 219 15.07 -3.50 -4.56
N ILE A 220 15.22 -4.46 -5.49
CA ILE A 220 14.94 -5.89 -5.26
C ILE A 220 15.95 -6.50 -4.28
N ASP A 221 17.25 -6.25 -4.47
CA ASP A 221 18.32 -6.76 -3.60
C ASP A 221 18.22 -6.18 -2.18
N LEU A 222 17.90 -4.88 -2.08
CA LEU A 222 17.65 -4.21 -0.82
C LEU A 222 16.43 -4.79 -0.12
N ALA A 223 15.32 -4.96 -0.85
CA ALA A 223 14.09 -5.56 -0.32
C ALA A 223 14.35 -6.96 0.23
N ARG A 224 15.02 -7.82 -0.54
CA ARG A 224 15.37 -9.19 -0.12
C ARG A 224 16.14 -9.17 1.20
N THR A 225 17.18 -8.35 1.29
CA THR A 225 18.03 -8.27 2.48
C THR A 225 17.26 -7.76 3.70
N ASN A 226 16.50 -6.69 3.55
CA ASN A 226 15.72 -6.08 4.63
C ASN A 226 14.63 -7.03 5.15
N ILE A 227 13.88 -7.67 4.25
CA ILE A 227 12.80 -8.60 4.61
C ILE A 227 13.35 -9.79 5.38
N ILE A 228 14.47 -10.38 4.94
CA ILE A 228 15.10 -11.49 5.66
C ILE A 228 15.45 -11.06 7.09
N GLY A 229 16.07 -9.88 7.25
CA GLY A 229 16.38 -9.32 8.57
C GLY A 229 15.13 -9.13 9.44
N GLU A 230 14.08 -8.51 8.90
CA GLU A 230 12.83 -8.26 9.60
C GLU A 230 12.09 -9.55 10.00
N LEU A 231 12.17 -10.60 9.18
CA LEU A 231 11.62 -11.92 9.51
C LEU A 231 12.46 -12.63 10.58
N MET A 232 13.79 -12.54 10.52
CA MET A 232 14.69 -13.07 11.55
C MET A 232 14.47 -12.40 12.91
N ASP A 233 14.17 -11.10 12.91
CA ASP A 233 13.79 -10.36 14.13
C ASP A 233 12.47 -10.89 14.70
N LEU A 234 11.47 -11.14 13.85
CA LEU A 234 10.20 -11.75 14.27
C LEU A 234 10.39 -13.16 14.83
N SER A 235 11.27 -13.96 14.20
CA SER A 235 11.64 -15.31 14.63
C SER A 235 12.28 -15.28 16.01
N SER A 236 13.24 -14.38 16.22
CA SER A 236 13.90 -14.15 17.50
C SER A 236 12.92 -13.69 18.60
N GLY A 237 11.90 -12.91 18.22
CA GLY A 237 10.81 -12.48 19.09
C GLY A 237 9.72 -13.52 19.35
N GLN A 238 9.83 -14.74 18.79
CA GLN A 238 8.80 -15.80 18.85
C GLN A 238 7.43 -15.37 18.29
N LEU A 239 7.45 -14.44 17.33
CA LEU A 239 6.26 -13.96 16.62
C LEU A 239 6.10 -14.64 15.25
N LEU A 240 7.16 -15.27 14.73
CA LEU A 240 7.13 -16.06 13.52
C LEU A 240 6.99 -17.56 13.86
N PRO A 241 6.15 -18.33 13.16
CA PRO A 241 6.14 -19.78 13.30
C PRO A 241 7.52 -20.37 12.92
N GLY A 242 8.06 -21.26 13.75
CA GLY A 242 9.42 -21.81 13.54
C GLY A 242 9.60 -22.73 12.32
N GLU A 243 8.56 -22.92 11.52
CA GLU A 243 8.60 -23.66 10.25
C GLU A 243 8.83 -22.74 9.03
N VAL A 244 8.77 -21.42 9.23
CA VAL A 244 8.99 -20.43 8.16
C VAL A 244 10.48 -20.32 7.87
N ASP A 245 10.87 -20.52 6.61
CA ASP A 245 12.23 -20.28 6.12
C ASP A 245 12.34 -18.82 5.68
N GLU A 246 12.98 -17.98 6.50
CA GLU A 246 13.09 -16.54 6.28
C GLU A 246 13.84 -16.22 4.97
N ILE A 247 14.85 -17.02 4.63
CA ILE A 247 15.65 -16.84 3.40
C ILE A 247 14.80 -17.19 2.19
N SER A 248 14.09 -18.33 2.22
CA SER A 248 13.20 -18.72 1.13
C SER A 248 12.09 -17.70 0.89
N ILE A 249 11.58 -17.06 1.94
CA ILE A 249 10.59 -15.97 1.81
C ILE A 249 11.20 -14.74 1.13
N GLY A 250 12.44 -14.38 1.47
CA GLY A 250 13.18 -13.31 0.77
C GLY A 250 13.42 -13.63 -0.71
N ASP A 251 13.85 -14.87 -1.02
CA ASP A 251 14.06 -15.33 -2.40
C ASP A 251 12.76 -15.35 -3.21
N ARG A 252 11.65 -15.72 -2.57
CA ARG A 252 10.32 -15.68 -3.18
C ARG A 252 9.97 -14.29 -3.67
N LEU A 253 10.31 -13.22 -2.94
CA LEU A 253 10.07 -11.84 -3.40
C LEU A 253 10.70 -11.62 -4.78
N VAL A 254 11.98 -11.98 -4.91
CA VAL A 254 12.77 -11.79 -6.12
C VAL A 254 12.14 -12.55 -7.28
N ASP A 255 11.89 -13.85 -7.08
CA ASP A 255 11.24 -14.71 -8.09
C ASP A 255 9.87 -14.16 -8.51
N ARG A 256 9.08 -13.72 -7.53
CA ARG A 256 7.75 -13.18 -7.77
C ARG A 256 7.81 -11.87 -8.54
N TYR A 257 8.68 -10.97 -8.13
CA TYR A 257 8.90 -9.70 -8.81
C TYR A 257 9.32 -9.91 -10.27
N HIS A 258 10.36 -10.70 -10.54
CA HIS A 258 10.82 -10.92 -11.92
C HIS A 258 9.76 -11.62 -12.77
N SER A 259 9.06 -12.60 -12.19
CA SER A 259 7.94 -13.27 -12.87
C SER A 259 6.83 -12.28 -13.22
N LEU A 260 6.49 -11.35 -12.33
CA LEU A 260 5.48 -10.32 -12.57
C LEU A 260 5.94 -9.34 -13.65
N TRP A 261 7.15 -8.80 -13.48
CA TRP A 261 7.75 -7.82 -14.37
C TRP A 261 7.82 -8.35 -15.80
N SER A 262 8.45 -9.51 -16.01
CA SER A 262 8.52 -10.17 -17.33
C SER A 262 7.14 -10.39 -17.95
N THR A 263 6.17 -10.88 -17.17
CA THR A 263 4.80 -11.10 -17.66
C THR A 263 4.13 -9.80 -18.12
N LEU A 264 4.51 -8.65 -17.57
CA LEU A 264 3.96 -7.34 -17.92
C LEU A 264 4.75 -6.64 -19.04
N THR A 265 6.07 -6.75 -19.06
CA THR A 265 6.94 -5.97 -19.95
C THR A 265 7.39 -6.72 -21.19
N ASP A 266 7.45 -8.05 -21.15
CA ASP A 266 8.07 -8.82 -22.22
C ASP A 266 7.21 -8.82 -23.48
N VAL A 267 7.85 -8.72 -24.63
CA VAL A 267 7.19 -8.80 -25.94
C VAL A 267 7.28 -10.23 -26.45
N ASP A 268 6.15 -10.94 -26.45
CA ASP A 268 6.08 -12.28 -27.00
C ASP A 268 5.79 -12.27 -28.51
N LYS A 269 6.43 -13.21 -29.22
CA LYS A 269 6.17 -13.50 -30.64
C LYS A 269 5.43 -14.83 -30.73
N PHE A 270 4.20 -14.80 -31.22
CA PHE A 270 3.36 -15.98 -31.38
C PHE A 270 3.14 -16.31 -32.86
N SER A 271 2.99 -17.60 -33.17
CA SER A 271 2.35 -18.01 -34.42
C SER A 271 0.81 -17.88 -34.28
N PRO A 272 0.04 -17.63 -35.36
CA PRO A 272 -1.43 -17.53 -35.28
C PRO A 272 -2.14 -18.75 -34.67
N ASP A 273 -1.53 -19.94 -34.72
CA ASP A 273 -2.01 -21.18 -34.10
C ASP A 273 -1.75 -21.28 -32.58
N GLU A 274 -1.02 -20.33 -31.99
CA GLU A 274 -0.66 -20.30 -30.57
C GLU A 274 -1.54 -19.35 -29.74
N MET A 275 -2.76 -19.05 -30.18
CA MET A 275 -3.67 -18.14 -29.46
C MET A 275 -3.90 -18.52 -27.98
N TRP A 276 -3.86 -19.81 -27.65
CA TRP A 276 -3.96 -20.30 -26.27
C TRP A 276 -2.86 -19.76 -25.34
N ARG A 277 -1.68 -19.38 -25.88
CA ARG A 277 -0.58 -18.78 -25.09
C ARG A 277 -0.92 -17.36 -24.64
N ILE A 278 -1.69 -16.62 -25.46
CA ILE A 278 -2.19 -15.28 -25.13
C ILE A 278 -3.20 -15.40 -23.99
N GLU A 279 -4.17 -16.31 -24.08
CA GLU A 279 -5.15 -16.56 -23.02
C GLU A 279 -4.47 -16.97 -21.72
N ARG A 280 -3.48 -17.88 -21.77
CA ARG A 280 -2.71 -18.27 -20.60
C ARG A 280 -1.97 -17.08 -19.97
N ARG A 281 -1.41 -16.18 -20.78
CA ARG A 281 -0.74 -14.97 -20.29
C ARG A 281 -1.71 -13.99 -19.64
N VAL A 282 -2.87 -13.75 -20.27
CA VAL A 282 -3.94 -12.90 -19.69
C VAL A 282 -4.48 -13.50 -18.39
N ASN A 283 -4.70 -14.81 -18.34
CA ASN A 283 -5.13 -15.50 -17.13
C ASN A 283 -4.08 -15.39 -16.01
N ARG A 284 -2.80 -15.54 -16.35
CA ARG A 284 -1.72 -15.30 -15.39
C ARG A 284 -1.78 -13.86 -14.87
N LEU A 285 -1.90 -12.84 -15.72
CA LEU A 285 -2.04 -11.46 -15.26
C LEU A 285 -3.27 -11.26 -14.36
N ASN A 286 -4.40 -11.87 -14.68
CA ASN A 286 -5.60 -11.83 -13.86
C ASN A 286 -5.37 -12.48 -12.48
N GLU A 287 -4.72 -13.64 -12.40
CA GLU A 287 -4.31 -14.29 -11.13
C GLU A 287 -3.36 -13.40 -10.30
N LEU A 288 -2.61 -12.52 -10.97
CA LEU A 288 -1.68 -11.58 -10.36
C LEU A 288 -2.34 -10.25 -9.95
N GLY A 289 -3.67 -10.12 -10.11
CA GLY A 289 -4.43 -8.91 -9.78
C GLY A 289 -4.40 -7.83 -10.86
N PHE A 290 -3.85 -8.13 -12.04
CA PHE A 290 -3.75 -7.22 -13.17
C PHE A 290 -4.81 -7.56 -14.23
N TYR A 291 -5.64 -6.59 -14.62
CA TYR A 291 -6.60 -6.79 -15.70
C TYR A 291 -6.03 -6.27 -17.02
N VAL A 292 -6.10 -7.08 -18.08
CA VAL A 292 -5.69 -6.67 -19.42
C VAL A 292 -6.91 -6.18 -20.19
N ASP A 293 -7.02 -4.87 -20.38
CA ASP A 293 -8.14 -4.24 -21.09
C ASP A 293 -7.93 -4.28 -22.61
N GLU A 294 -6.70 -4.00 -23.07
CA GLU A 294 -6.33 -4.06 -24.48
C GLU A 294 -5.03 -4.84 -24.71
N LEU A 295 -5.03 -5.69 -25.72
CA LEU A 295 -3.84 -6.31 -26.29
C LEU A 295 -3.52 -5.63 -27.62
N GLU A 296 -2.31 -5.08 -27.74
CA GLU A 296 -1.83 -4.59 -29.02
C GLU A 296 -1.28 -5.77 -29.82
N MET A 297 -1.93 -6.06 -30.95
CA MET A 297 -1.53 -7.12 -31.88
C MET A 297 -0.92 -6.51 -33.14
N LYS A 298 0.35 -6.84 -33.42
CA LYS A 298 1.03 -6.46 -34.66
C LYS A 298 1.41 -7.71 -35.43
N THR A 299 0.85 -7.88 -36.61
CA THR A 299 1.19 -8.98 -37.50
C THR A 299 2.41 -8.61 -38.35
N SER A 300 3.37 -9.54 -38.45
CA SER A 300 4.52 -9.41 -39.34
C SER A 300 4.08 -9.37 -40.81
N VAL A 301 4.91 -8.79 -41.69
CA VAL A 301 4.62 -8.57 -43.13
C VAL A 301 4.34 -9.89 -43.88
N ASP A 302 4.84 -11.01 -43.36
CA ASP A 302 4.63 -12.37 -43.87
C ASP A 302 3.41 -13.09 -43.27
N GLY A 303 2.67 -12.46 -42.34
CA GLY A 303 1.47 -13.02 -41.72
C GLY A 303 1.71 -14.17 -40.73
N ARG A 304 2.96 -14.62 -40.56
CA ARG A 304 3.30 -15.83 -39.80
C ARG A 304 3.57 -15.60 -38.33
N ARG A 305 3.65 -14.33 -37.89
CA ARG A 305 3.94 -13.96 -36.51
C ARG A 305 3.05 -12.82 -36.06
N VAL A 306 2.49 -12.96 -34.87
CA VAL A 306 1.73 -11.93 -34.15
C VAL A 306 2.56 -11.53 -32.94
N LEU A 307 2.95 -10.26 -32.90
CA LEU A 307 3.50 -9.61 -31.72
C LEU A 307 2.33 -9.17 -30.85
N VAL A 308 2.30 -9.62 -29.60
CA VAL A 308 1.24 -9.27 -28.67
C VAL A 308 1.89 -8.65 -27.45
N ARG A 309 1.51 -7.40 -27.13
CA ARG A 309 1.85 -6.80 -25.83
C ARG A 309 0.57 -6.36 -25.12
N PRO A 310 0.50 -6.53 -23.79
CA PRO A 310 -0.53 -5.86 -23.01
C PRO A 310 -0.32 -4.35 -23.11
N ARG A 311 -1.35 -3.62 -23.57
CA ARG A 311 -1.28 -2.17 -23.76
C ARG A 311 -1.85 -1.42 -22.57
N VAL A 312 -2.94 -1.93 -22.01
CA VAL A 312 -3.59 -1.36 -20.85
C VAL A 312 -3.70 -2.46 -19.81
N VAL A 313 -2.86 -2.38 -18.79
CA VAL A 313 -2.94 -3.22 -17.61
C VAL A 313 -3.49 -2.35 -16.49
N ASP A 314 -4.78 -2.46 -16.23
CA ASP A 314 -5.47 -1.59 -15.29
C ASP A 314 -5.67 -2.31 -13.95
N ALA A 315 -4.77 -2.00 -13.00
CA ALA A 315 -4.96 -2.40 -11.62
C ALA A 315 -6.22 -1.69 -11.06
N GLY A 316 -7.21 -2.45 -10.58
CA GLY A 316 -8.43 -1.88 -9.99
C GLY A 316 -9.69 -1.93 -10.86
N TYR A 317 -9.71 -2.69 -11.96
CA TYR A 317 -10.89 -2.81 -12.83
C TYR A 317 -12.12 -3.29 -12.06
N ALA A 318 -11.98 -4.39 -11.30
CA ALA A 318 -13.10 -4.93 -10.53
C ALA A 318 -13.53 -3.93 -9.45
N SER A 319 -12.57 -3.29 -8.78
CA SER A 319 -12.85 -2.24 -7.79
C SER A 319 -13.65 -1.09 -8.38
N ARG A 320 -13.22 -0.51 -9.51
CA ARG A 320 -13.96 0.59 -10.17
C ARG A 320 -15.32 0.14 -10.71
N LYS A 321 -15.43 -1.08 -11.24
CA LYS A 321 -16.71 -1.63 -11.70
C LYS A 321 -17.69 -1.75 -10.54
N LEU A 322 -17.26 -2.34 -9.42
CA LEU A 322 -18.09 -2.49 -8.23
C LEU A 322 -18.45 -1.13 -7.63
N LEU A 323 -17.50 -0.18 -7.56
CA LEU A 323 -17.74 1.18 -7.09
C LEU A 323 -18.83 1.88 -7.91
N ARG A 324 -18.81 1.76 -9.25
CA ARG A 324 -19.86 2.34 -10.11
C ARG A 324 -21.23 1.71 -9.88
N LEU A 325 -21.28 0.39 -9.65
CA LEU A 325 -22.53 -0.35 -9.48
C LEU A 325 -23.15 -0.19 -8.08
N THR A 326 -22.32 -0.04 -7.04
CA THR A 326 -22.76 -0.18 -5.64
C THR A 326 -22.31 0.95 -4.72
N GLY A 327 -21.37 1.79 -5.15
CA GLY A 327 -20.73 2.79 -4.30
C GLY A 327 -19.67 2.24 -3.34
N LEU A 328 -19.36 0.94 -3.38
CA LEU A 328 -18.34 0.32 -2.53
C LEU A 328 -16.94 0.58 -3.06
N ASP A 329 -16.12 1.28 -2.27
CA ASP A 329 -14.68 1.46 -2.51
C ASP A 329 -13.89 0.40 -1.72
N VAL A 330 -13.44 -0.63 -2.43
CA VAL A 330 -12.83 -1.85 -1.86
C VAL A 330 -11.66 -2.31 -2.72
N GLN A 331 -10.84 -3.23 -2.19
CA GLN A 331 -9.69 -3.74 -2.91
C GLN A 331 -10.09 -4.72 -4.03
N GLU A 332 -9.16 -4.99 -4.95
CA GLU A 332 -9.43 -5.68 -6.21
C GLU A 332 -9.97 -7.11 -6.00
N ASN A 333 -9.38 -7.90 -5.09
CA ASN A 333 -9.83 -9.28 -4.87
C ASN A 333 -11.16 -9.32 -4.12
N GLN A 334 -11.38 -8.44 -3.15
CA GLN A 334 -12.68 -8.21 -2.54
C GLN A 334 -13.72 -7.84 -3.61
N ALA A 335 -13.40 -6.91 -4.51
CA ALA A 335 -14.32 -6.50 -5.55
C ALA A 335 -14.72 -7.65 -6.47
N ARG A 336 -13.75 -8.48 -6.89
CA ARG A 336 -14.02 -9.70 -7.67
C ARG A 336 -14.92 -10.67 -6.91
N ARG A 337 -14.65 -10.89 -5.63
CA ARG A 337 -15.47 -11.75 -4.78
C ARG A 337 -16.92 -11.26 -4.69
N LEU A 338 -17.11 -9.96 -4.49
CA LEU A 338 -18.44 -9.33 -4.37
C LEU A 338 -19.18 -9.33 -5.72
N LEU A 339 -18.49 -9.06 -6.83
CA LEU A 339 -19.07 -9.15 -8.18
C LEU A 339 -19.52 -10.58 -8.51
N ASN A 340 -18.74 -11.59 -8.12
CA ASN A 340 -19.13 -13.00 -8.30
C ASN A 340 -20.38 -13.36 -7.49
N ASP A 341 -20.50 -12.85 -6.26
CA ASP A 341 -21.71 -13.06 -5.44
C ASP A 341 -22.93 -12.32 -6.02
N LEU A 342 -22.73 -11.12 -6.57
CA LEU A 342 -23.76 -10.38 -7.31
C LEU A 342 -24.24 -11.16 -8.54
N ASP A 343 -23.33 -11.74 -9.32
CA ASP A 343 -23.69 -12.56 -10.49
C ASP A 343 -24.44 -13.85 -10.09
N ALA A 344 -24.08 -14.46 -8.95
CA ALA A 344 -24.80 -15.59 -8.38
C ALA A 344 -26.22 -15.19 -7.90
N TYR A 345 -26.36 -14.03 -7.27
CA TYR A 345 -27.66 -13.46 -6.89
C TYR A 345 -28.54 -13.18 -8.13
N ARG A 346 -27.97 -12.57 -9.17
CA ARG A 346 -28.67 -12.32 -10.44
C ARG A 346 -29.18 -13.61 -11.07
N THR A 347 -28.36 -14.67 -11.00
CA THR A 347 -28.71 -15.98 -11.57
C THR A 347 -29.80 -16.66 -10.76
N SER A 348 -29.67 -16.71 -9.44
CA SER A 348 -30.64 -17.37 -8.54
C SER A 348 -32.01 -16.67 -8.50
N THR A 349 -32.06 -15.38 -8.83
CA THR A 349 -33.30 -14.59 -8.93
C THR A 349 -33.90 -14.54 -10.34
N TRP A 350 -33.28 -15.21 -11.33
CA TRP A 350 -33.72 -15.23 -12.74
C TRP A 350 -33.75 -13.84 -13.42
N ARG A 351 -32.82 -12.95 -13.04
CA ARG A 351 -32.76 -11.55 -13.51
C ARG A 351 -31.66 -11.30 -14.54
N GLN A 352 -31.29 -12.31 -15.31
CA GLN A 352 -30.21 -12.18 -16.32
C GLN A 352 -30.57 -11.20 -17.46
N GLY A 353 -31.86 -10.91 -17.67
CA GLY A 353 -32.33 -9.95 -18.67
C GLY A 353 -32.44 -8.50 -18.16
N GLU A 354 -32.22 -8.24 -16.88
CA GLU A 354 -32.29 -6.90 -16.30
C GLU A 354 -30.95 -6.17 -16.31
N GLU A 355 -30.99 -4.84 -16.29
CA GLU A 355 -29.81 -3.97 -16.17
C GLU A 355 -29.05 -4.27 -14.87
N LEU A 356 -27.72 -4.38 -14.96
CA LEU A 356 -26.88 -4.83 -13.87
C LEU A 356 -26.91 -3.87 -12.67
N GLU A 357 -27.06 -2.57 -12.91
CA GLU A 357 -27.17 -1.51 -11.91
C GLU A 357 -28.39 -1.70 -11.00
N ILE A 358 -29.52 -2.14 -11.57
CA ILE A 358 -30.75 -2.39 -10.81
C ILE A 358 -30.54 -3.62 -9.93
N VAL A 359 -30.01 -4.70 -10.51
CA VAL A 359 -29.72 -5.94 -9.77
C VAL A 359 -28.70 -5.69 -8.66
N ALA A 360 -27.67 -4.86 -8.92
CA ALA A 360 -26.67 -4.49 -7.93
C ALA A 360 -27.27 -3.71 -6.76
N THR A 361 -28.19 -2.79 -7.03
CA THR A 361 -28.92 -2.03 -5.99
C THR A 361 -29.74 -2.97 -5.10
N ASP A 362 -30.46 -3.92 -5.69
CA ASP A 362 -31.24 -4.89 -4.93
C ASP A 362 -30.36 -5.87 -4.15
N TRP A 363 -29.28 -6.37 -4.74
CA TRP A 363 -28.29 -7.20 -4.05
C TRP A 363 -27.66 -6.48 -2.85
N MET A 364 -27.33 -5.20 -3.01
CA MET A 364 -26.85 -4.36 -1.90
C MET A 364 -27.85 -4.32 -0.75
N ARG A 365 -29.12 -4.03 -1.05
CA ARG A 365 -30.19 -3.90 -0.05
C ARG A 365 -30.55 -5.23 0.62
N GLU A 366 -30.56 -6.32 -0.13
CA GLU A 366 -31.12 -7.61 0.31
C GLU A 366 -30.07 -8.58 0.85
N VAL A 367 -28.82 -8.47 0.40
CA VAL A 367 -27.75 -9.42 0.72
C VAL A 367 -26.60 -8.74 1.46
N PHE A 368 -25.98 -7.72 0.85
CA PHE A 368 -24.77 -7.12 1.39
C PHE A 368 -25.02 -6.31 2.67
N GLU A 369 -25.88 -5.29 2.62
CA GLU A 369 -26.16 -4.39 3.75
C GLU A 369 -26.70 -5.12 4.98
N PRO A 370 -27.68 -6.04 4.88
CA PRO A 370 -28.18 -6.76 6.04
C PRO A 370 -27.08 -7.58 6.71
N THR A 371 -26.18 -8.19 5.92
CA THR A 371 -25.05 -8.97 6.43
C THR A 371 -24.08 -8.08 7.21
N VAL A 372 -23.58 -7.00 6.60
CA VAL A 372 -22.54 -6.17 7.23
C VAL A 372 -23.08 -5.32 8.39
N ARG A 373 -24.38 -5.01 8.43
CA ARG A 373 -25.01 -4.33 9.58
C ARG A 373 -25.01 -5.18 10.85
N MET A 374 -24.83 -6.50 10.74
CA MET A 374 -24.70 -7.39 11.89
C MET A 374 -23.34 -7.29 12.58
N ILE A 375 -22.35 -6.58 12.00
CA ILE A 375 -21.04 -6.36 12.63
C ILE A 375 -21.25 -5.63 13.99
N PRO A 376 -20.86 -6.24 15.12
CA PRO A 376 -20.99 -5.60 16.42
C PRO A 376 -20.15 -4.32 16.50
N ALA A 377 -20.62 -3.33 17.26
CA ALA A 377 -20.01 -1.99 17.31
C ALA A 377 -18.50 -2.00 17.62
N GLU A 378 -18.06 -2.90 18.49
CA GLU A 378 -16.66 -3.09 18.89
C GLU A 378 -15.72 -3.57 17.77
N PHE A 379 -16.26 -4.16 16.68
CA PHE A 379 -15.48 -4.65 15.54
C PHE A 379 -15.55 -3.75 14.31
N ARG A 380 -16.40 -2.71 14.31
CA ARG A 380 -16.60 -1.84 13.13
C ARG A 380 -15.35 -1.10 12.67
N SER A 381 -14.38 -0.89 13.56
CA SER A 381 -13.06 -0.31 13.24
C SER A 381 -11.98 -1.36 12.97
N GLN A 382 -12.27 -2.65 13.20
CA GLN A 382 -11.30 -3.74 13.11
C GLN A 382 -11.40 -4.55 11.81
N ILE A 383 -12.60 -4.64 11.23
CA ILE A 383 -12.84 -5.37 9.98
C ILE A 383 -13.62 -4.50 9.00
N GLN A 384 -13.15 -4.46 7.75
CA GLN A 384 -13.85 -3.78 6.67
C GLN A 384 -15.14 -4.55 6.32
N PRO A 385 -16.26 -3.87 6.02
CA PRO A 385 -17.51 -4.53 5.64
C PRO A 385 -17.37 -5.55 4.50
N ALA A 386 -16.58 -5.24 3.47
CA ALA A 386 -16.33 -6.14 2.35
C ALA A 386 -15.53 -7.39 2.75
N GLN A 387 -14.51 -7.22 3.60
CA GLN A 387 -13.76 -8.35 4.16
C GLN A 387 -14.65 -9.24 5.02
N PHE A 388 -15.48 -8.64 5.88
CA PHE A 388 -16.45 -9.37 6.69
C PHE A 388 -17.42 -10.18 5.81
N PHE A 389 -17.97 -9.55 4.77
CA PHE A 389 -18.86 -10.23 3.84
C PHE A 389 -18.18 -11.41 3.14
N HIS A 390 -16.97 -11.22 2.61
CA HIS A 390 -16.17 -12.28 2.01
C HIS A 390 -15.94 -13.44 2.98
N GLU A 391 -15.50 -13.16 4.22
CA GLU A 391 -15.21 -14.22 5.19
C GLU A 391 -16.46 -14.97 5.65
N VAL A 392 -17.61 -14.29 5.72
CA VAL A 392 -18.90 -14.93 5.97
C VAL A 392 -19.31 -15.87 4.83
N LEU A 393 -19.05 -15.50 3.57
CA LEU A 393 -19.32 -16.40 2.43
C LEU A 393 -18.48 -17.67 2.50
N ASP A 394 -17.19 -17.56 2.84
CA ASP A 394 -16.31 -18.71 3.01
C ASP A 394 -16.75 -19.56 4.21
N HIS A 395 -17.07 -18.92 5.33
CA HIS A 395 -17.58 -19.59 6.52
C HIS A 395 -18.89 -20.34 6.24
N ARG A 396 -19.81 -19.74 5.46
CA ARG A 396 -21.05 -20.38 5.01
C ARG A 396 -20.77 -21.62 4.18
N TRP A 397 -19.81 -21.55 3.26
CA TRP A 397 -19.41 -22.69 2.44
C TRP A 397 -18.84 -23.84 3.28
N PHE A 398 -17.90 -23.56 4.20
CA PHE A 398 -17.37 -24.56 5.13
C PHE A 398 -18.44 -25.16 6.04
N MET A 399 -19.41 -24.35 6.48
CA MET A 399 -20.53 -24.87 7.28
C MET A 399 -21.41 -25.82 6.45
N ALA A 400 -21.77 -25.42 5.22
CA ALA A 400 -22.59 -26.23 4.32
C ALA A 400 -21.91 -27.56 3.97
N GLU A 401 -20.61 -27.54 3.70
CA GLU A 401 -19.82 -28.75 3.44
C GLU A 401 -19.85 -29.71 4.64
N ARG A 402 -19.72 -29.19 5.87
CA ARG A 402 -19.74 -30.01 7.09
C ARG A 402 -21.10 -30.62 7.42
N VAL A 403 -22.20 -29.91 7.16
CA VAL A 403 -23.56 -30.40 7.46
C VAL A 403 -24.19 -31.16 6.28
N GLY A 404 -23.60 -31.07 5.09
CA GLY A 404 -24.04 -31.77 3.88
C GLY A 404 -25.27 -31.15 3.20
N HIS A 405 -25.64 -29.91 3.53
CA HIS A 405 -26.75 -29.17 2.93
C HIS A 405 -26.53 -27.66 2.99
N ASP A 406 -27.33 -26.90 2.25
CA ASP A 406 -27.24 -25.44 2.24
C ASP A 406 -27.49 -24.83 3.63
N VAL A 407 -26.71 -23.79 3.94
CA VAL A 407 -26.81 -23.01 5.19
C VAL A 407 -27.22 -21.59 4.85
N SER A 408 -28.19 -21.04 5.59
CA SER A 408 -28.66 -19.68 5.37
C SER A 408 -27.56 -18.65 5.64
N MET A 409 -27.62 -17.50 4.98
CA MET A 409 -26.67 -16.41 5.23
C MET A 409 -26.72 -15.97 6.70
N GLN A 410 -27.92 -15.87 7.28
CA GLN A 410 -28.12 -15.43 8.66
C GLN A 410 -27.48 -16.37 9.69
N ASP A 411 -27.60 -17.69 9.49
CA ASP A 411 -26.96 -18.68 10.36
C ASP A 411 -25.44 -18.62 10.25
N ALA A 412 -24.92 -18.45 9.02
CA ALA A 412 -23.50 -18.29 8.77
C ALA A 412 -22.94 -17.03 9.44
N VAL A 413 -23.62 -15.88 9.33
CA VAL A 413 -23.20 -14.62 9.99
C VAL A 413 -23.16 -14.81 11.50
N THR A 414 -24.21 -15.40 12.08
CA THR A 414 -24.33 -15.61 13.52
C THR A 414 -23.21 -16.52 14.03
N SER A 415 -22.92 -17.61 13.31
CA SER A 415 -21.81 -18.50 13.63
C SER A 415 -20.45 -17.79 13.48
N TYR A 416 -20.25 -17.02 12.42
CA TYR A 416 -19.00 -16.32 12.16
C TYR A 416 -18.70 -15.28 13.26
N ILE A 417 -19.70 -14.46 13.62
CA ILE A 417 -19.57 -13.47 14.71
C ILE A 417 -19.22 -14.15 16.04
N LYS A 418 -19.77 -15.34 16.31
CA LYS A 418 -19.52 -16.06 17.55
C LYS A 418 -18.14 -16.71 17.59
N ASN A 419 -17.69 -17.31 16.50
CA ASN A 419 -16.58 -18.27 16.50
C ASN A 419 -15.31 -17.75 15.83
N VAL A 420 -15.42 -16.80 14.89
CA VAL A 420 -14.30 -16.32 14.07
C VAL A 420 -13.97 -14.87 14.38
N LEU A 421 -14.97 -13.98 14.38
CA LEU A 421 -14.77 -12.54 14.59
C LEU A 421 -14.01 -12.19 15.89
N PRO A 422 -14.16 -12.89 17.03
CA PRO A 422 -13.38 -12.59 18.24
C PRO A 422 -11.86 -12.67 18.05
N GLN A 423 -11.38 -13.42 17.06
CA GLN A 423 -9.96 -13.57 16.73
C GLN A 423 -9.36 -12.27 16.13
N TYR A 424 -10.20 -11.32 15.71
CA TYR A 424 -9.74 -10.00 15.25
C TYR A 424 -9.24 -9.10 16.39
N LYS A 425 -9.65 -9.37 17.64
CA LYS A 425 -9.19 -8.59 18.79
C LYS A 425 -7.73 -8.87 19.06
N MET A 426 -6.91 -7.83 19.03
CA MET A 426 -5.53 -7.91 19.47
C MET A 426 -5.47 -7.79 21.00
N ASP A 427 -4.64 -8.62 21.65
CA ASP A 427 -4.38 -8.49 23.08
C ASP A 427 -3.73 -7.12 23.35
N LYS A 428 -4.23 -6.39 24.37
CA LYS A 428 -3.68 -5.09 24.77
C LYS A 428 -2.20 -5.16 25.14
N ARG A 429 -1.74 -6.28 25.71
CA ARG A 429 -0.32 -6.50 26.04
C ARG A 429 0.53 -6.65 24.79
N VAL A 430 0.03 -7.38 23.79
CA VAL A 430 0.69 -7.54 22.49
C VAL A 430 0.76 -6.19 21.76
N LEU A 431 -0.34 -5.45 21.74
CA LEU A 431 -0.36 -4.09 21.18
C LEU A 431 0.63 -3.15 21.87
N ALA A 432 0.70 -3.19 23.20
CA ALA A 432 1.65 -2.39 23.97
C ALA A 432 3.11 -2.78 23.68
N ALA A 433 3.40 -4.08 23.52
CA ALA A 433 4.72 -4.56 23.16
C ALA A 433 5.14 -4.09 21.76
N ILE A 434 4.27 -4.21 20.76
CA ILE A 434 4.50 -3.70 19.40
C ILE A 434 4.77 -2.19 19.43
N ASN A 435 3.97 -1.45 20.20
CA ASN A 435 4.13 -0.01 20.30
C ASN A 435 5.38 0.41 21.06
N ALA A 436 5.82 -0.35 22.07
CA ALA A 436 7.06 -0.08 22.79
C ALA A 436 8.29 -0.35 21.91
N ASP A 437 8.25 -1.43 21.11
CA ASP A 437 9.29 -1.76 20.12
C ASP A 437 9.41 -0.63 19.08
N ALA A 438 8.28 -0.15 18.56
CA ALA A 438 8.23 0.99 17.64
C ALA A 438 8.84 2.27 18.23
N ASP A 439 8.63 2.56 19.52
CA ASP A 439 9.25 3.72 20.18
C ASP A 439 10.75 3.52 20.44
N SER A 440 11.22 2.27 20.58
CA SER A 440 12.65 1.97 20.80
C SER A 440 13.52 2.15 19.56
N GLY A 441 12.92 2.09 18.37
CA GLY A 441 13.61 2.32 17.09
C GLY A 441 13.78 3.80 16.71
N VAL A 442 13.22 4.72 17.50
CA VAL A 442 13.38 6.15 17.27
C VAL A 442 14.79 6.54 17.67
N VAL A 443 15.57 7.03 16.71
CA VAL A 443 16.89 7.62 16.99
C VAL A 443 16.64 9.09 17.26
N ASP A 444 16.97 9.54 18.47
CA ASP A 444 16.86 10.95 18.83
C ASP A 444 17.97 11.73 18.11
N ASP A 445 17.62 12.45 17.05
CA ASP A 445 18.52 13.34 16.29
C ASP A 445 18.95 14.59 17.11
N GLU A 446 18.73 14.59 18.43
CA GLU A 446 19.17 15.61 19.40
C GLU A 446 20.69 15.92 19.29
N TYR A 447 21.51 15.03 18.72
CA TYR A 447 22.95 15.24 18.54
C TYR A 447 23.36 16.24 17.45
N THR A 448 22.44 16.74 16.62
CA THR A 448 22.74 17.78 15.62
C THR A 448 22.53 19.20 16.13
N TYR A 449 22.00 19.37 17.35
CA TYR A 449 21.58 20.66 17.88
C TYR A 449 22.70 21.52 18.51
N SER A 450 23.95 21.04 18.60
CA SER A 450 25.03 21.79 19.29
C SER A 450 26.33 22.03 18.50
N THR A 451 26.44 21.69 17.23
CA THR A 451 27.61 22.07 16.42
C THR A 451 27.24 23.11 15.38
N SER A 452 27.23 24.36 15.85
CA SER A 452 27.58 25.49 14.99
C SER A 452 28.99 25.25 14.44
N SER A 453 29.10 24.59 13.29
CA SER A 453 30.37 24.45 12.59
C SER A 453 30.82 25.83 12.13
N PRO A 454 31.98 26.35 12.55
CA PRO A 454 32.46 27.62 12.06
C PRO A 454 32.88 27.46 10.60
N MET A 455 32.44 28.39 9.75
CA MET A 455 33.12 28.67 8.49
C MET A 455 34.63 28.82 8.73
N THR A 456 35.46 27.90 8.20
CA THR A 456 36.56 28.16 7.25
C THR A 456 37.60 27.01 7.22
N ARG A 457 38.03 26.67 5.99
CA ARG A 457 39.29 25.99 5.58
C ARG A 457 39.44 24.50 5.96
N ASP A 458 40.04 23.60 5.19
CA ASP A 458 40.72 23.64 3.89
C ASP A 458 40.35 22.36 3.09
N ILE A 459 40.38 22.45 1.76
CA ILE A 459 40.25 21.31 0.84
C ILE A 459 41.61 20.60 0.83
N ASP A 460 41.66 19.37 1.32
CA ASP A 460 42.73 18.42 0.98
C ASP A 460 42.10 17.18 0.35
N GLU A 461 42.62 16.87 -0.83
CA GLU A 461 42.32 15.77 -1.72
C GLU A 461 42.68 14.43 -1.05
N ASP A 462 41.75 13.48 -1.00
CA ASP A 462 41.93 12.06 -1.34
C ASP A 462 40.72 11.27 -0.84
N ASP A 463 39.73 11.08 -1.72
CA ASP A 463 38.84 9.91 -1.65
C ASP A 463 38.50 9.49 -3.09
N GLN A 464 39.40 8.69 -3.67
CA GLN A 464 39.18 7.98 -4.92
C GLN A 464 38.34 6.74 -4.60
N ASP A 465 37.03 6.77 -4.89
CA ASP A 465 36.25 5.58 -5.28
C ASP A 465 34.79 5.93 -5.67
N ALA A 466 34.60 6.87 -6.59
CA ALA A 466 33.29 7.17 -7.17
C ALA A 466 33.34 7.49 -8.67
N SER A 467 34.11 6.72 -9.45
CA SER A 467 34.16 6.93 -10.90
C SER A 467 34.49 5.66 -11.69
N VAL A 468 33.61 4.65 -11.68
CA VAL A 468 33.61 3.59 -12.70
C VAL A 468 32.21 3.04 -12.98
N TRP A 469 31.18 3.86 -13.20
CA TRP A 469 29.95 3.37 -13.85
C TRP A 469 29.32 4.47 -14.72
N ALA A 470 29.99 4.79 -15.82
CA ALA A 470 29.41 5.48 -16.96
C ALA A 470 30.14 5.01 -18.23
N SER A 471 29.68 3.90 -18.81
CA SER A 471 29.89 3.50 -20.21
C SER A 471 28.79 2.55 -20.62
#